data_AF-A0A7W5GCY9-F1
#
_entry.id   AF-A0A7W5GCY9-F1
#
_cell.length_a   1.000
_cell.length_b   1.000
_cell.length_c   1.000
_cell.angle_alpha   90.00
_cell.angle_beta   90.00
_cell.angle_gamma   90.00
#
_symmetry.space_group_name_H-M   'P 1'
#
loop_
_entity.id
_entity.type
_entity.pdbx_description
1 polymer ?
#
loop_
_entity_poly.entity_id
_entity_poly.type
_entity_poly.pdbx_seq_one_letter_code
_entity_poly.pdbx_strand_id
1 'polypeptide(L)' 'MIEDWKQLSSRGAANVKNGDVYYEIEQTIEELETYLEANPEDEIAWVQYKQFLNKRANYNLLLAEAYGEFTHLMMQA' A
#
# COMPACT_ATOMS: atom_id res chain seq x y z
N MET A 1 15.45 -8.44 9.21
CA MET A 1 15.49 -7.21 10.03
C MET A 1 14.24 -6.40 9.70
N ILE A 2 13.09 -6.77 10.28
CA ILE A 2 11.75 -6.19 10.01
C ILE A 2 11.20 -5.65 11.33
N GLU A 3 11.94 -4.79 12.04
CA GLU A 3 11.57 -4.42 13.41
C GLU A 3 11.70 -2.94 13.80
N ASP A 4 12.18 -2.07 12.91
CA ASP A 4 12.37 -0.65 13.26
C ASP A 4 11.14 0.24 12.99
N TRP A 5 10.14 -0.26 12.28
CA TRP A 5 9.05 0.58 11.75
C TRP A 5 7.76 0.52 12.59
N LYS A 6 7.64 -0.49 13.47
CA LYS A 6 6.48 -0.66 14.37
C LYS A 6 6.36 0.46 15.42
N GLN A 7 7.43 1.19 15.72
CA GLN A 7 7.41 2.22 16.77
C GLN A 7 6.95 3.61 16.30
N LEU A 8 6.91 3.87 14.99
CA LEU A 8 6.44 5.15 14.44
C LEU A 8 4.90 5.30 14.48
N SER A 9 4.14 4.26 14.81
CA SER A 9 2.66 4.27 14.75
C SER A 9 1.96 4.96 15.92
N SER A 10 2.70 5.40 16.95
CA SER A 10 2.11 5.92 18.20
C SER A 10 1.69 7.40 18.18
N ARG A 11 1.82 8.13 17.07
CA ARG A 11 1.59 9.59 17.02
C ARG A 11 0.60 10.15 16.00
N GLY A 12 -0.18 9.35 15.27
CA GLY A 12 -1.13 9.90 14.29
C GLY A 12 -2.30 8.99 13.96
N ALA A 13 -3.39 9.07 14.72
CA ALA A 13 -4.56 8.19 14.59
C ALA A 13 -5.28 8.23 13.22
N ALA A 14 -4.99 9.19 12.34
CA ALA A 14 -5.43 9.21 10.95
C ALA A 14 -4.49 8.45 9.98
N ASN A 15 -3.19 8.40 10.29
CA ASN A 15 -2.19 7.69 9.49
C ASN A 15 -2.15 6.18 9.75
N VAL A 16 -2.67 5.72 10.89
CA VAL A 16 -2.71 4.29 11.24
C VAL A 16 -3.56 3.50 10.24
N LYS A 17 -4.78 3.98 9.93
CA LYS A 17 -5.67 3.29 8.97
C LYS A 17 -5.11 3.20 7.56
N ASN A 18 -4.38 4.23 7.14
CA ASN A 18 -3.76 4.29 5.83
C ASN A 18 -2.54 3.34 5.75
N GLY A 19 -1.71 3.31 6.79
CA GLY A 19 -0.63 2.33 6.93
C GLY A 19 -1.15 0.88 6.92
N ASP A 20 -2.28 0.64 7.57
CA ASP A 20 -2.93 -0.69 7.61
C ASP A 20 -3.40 -1.12 6.21
N VAL A 21 -4.02 -0.23 5.43
CA VAL A 21 -4.48 -0.53 4.06
C VAL A 21 -3.33 -0.79 3.10
N TYR A 22 -2.24 -0.02 3.18
CA TYR A 22 -1.06 -0.29 2.36
C TYR A 22 -0.42 -1.63 2.72
N TYR A 23 -0.33 -1.93 4.01
CA TYR A 23 0.18 -3.21 4.50
C TYR A 23 -0.66 -4.39 3.97
N GLU A 24 -1.99 -4.30 4.03
CA GLU A 24 -2.88 -5.31 3.47
C GLU A 24 -2.68 -5.51 1.96
N ILE A 25 -2.46 -4.41 1.22
CA ILE A 25 -2.19 -4.47 -0.22
C ILE A 25 -0.88 -5.23 -0.49
N GLU A 26 0.22 -4.87 0.17
CA GLU A 26 1.51 -5.55 -0.04
C GLU A 26 1.45 -7.02 0.37
N GLN A 27 0.84 -7.33 1.53
CA GLN A 27 0.72 -8.71 2.00
C GLN A 27 -0.07 -9.56 1.00
N THR A 28 -1.19 -9.05 0.48
CA THR A 28 -2.01 -9.79 -0.50
C THR A 28 -1.26 -10.01 -1.82
N ILE A 29 -0.44 -9.04 -2.25
CA ILE A 29 0.41 -9.17 -3.45
C ILE A 29 1.43 -10.30 -3.26
N GLU A 30 2.11 -10.35 -2.12
CA GLU A 30 3.10 -11.40 -1.80
C GLU A 30 2.47 -12.81 -1.73
N GLU A 31 1.28 -12.91 -1.13
CA GLU A 31 0.51 -14.15 -1.09
C GLU A 31 0.10 -14.63 -2.50
N LEU A 32 -0.32 -13.70 -3.36
CA LEU A 32 -0.68 -14.01 -4.75
C LEU A 32 0.53 -14.38 -5.62
N GLU A 33 1.67 -13.72 -5.43
CA GLU A 33 2.93 -14.08 -6.11
C GLU A 33 3.33 -15.52 -5.77
N THR A 34 3.33 -15.86 -4.48
CA THR A 34 3.64 -17.22 -4.01
C THR A 34 2.64 -18.25 -4.56
N TYR A 35 1.36 -17.92 -4.59
CA TYR A 35 0.33 -18.81 -5.12
C TYR A 35 0.48 -19.05 -6.63
N LEU A 36 0.71 -17.99 -7.40
CA LEU A 36 0.84 -18.03 -8.86
C LEU A 36 2.13 -18.71 -9.32
N GLU A 37 3.20 -18.72 -8.51
CA GLU A 37 4.38 -19.56 -8.76
C GLU A 37 4.01 -21.05 -8.84
N ALA A 38 3.09 -21.50 -7.99
CA ALA A 38 2.62 -22.88 -7.96
C ALA A 38 1.47 -23.16 -8.94
N ASN A 39 0.68 -22.14 -9.31
CA ASN A 39 -0.54 -22.26 -10.12
C ASN A 39 -0.55 -21.21 -11.25
N PRO A 40 0.40 -21.26 -12.21
CA PRO A 40 0.57 -20.20 -13.21
C PRO A 40 -0.59 -20.09 -14.21
N GLU A 41 -1.43 -21.11 -14.33
CA GLU A 41 -2.61 -21.17 -15.19
C GLU A 41 -3.89 -20.63 -14.55
N ASP A 42 -3.89 -20.28 -13.24
CA ASP A 42 -5.07 -19.74 -12.59
C ASP A 42 -5.31 -18.28 -13.02
N GLU A 43 -6.14 -18.11 -14.05
CA GLU A 43 -6.52 -16.81 -14.59
C GLU A 43 -7.22 -15.91 -13.56
N ILE A 44 -7.96 -16.49 -12.61
CA ILE A 44 -8.67 -15.73 -11.58
C ILE A 44 -7.65 -15.11 -10.62
N ALA A 45 -6.68 -15.89 -10.17
CA ALA A 45 -5.59 -15.41 -9.33
C ALA A 45 -4.77 -14.31 -10.04
N TRP A 46 -4.51 -14.45 -11.35
CA TRP A 46 -3.86 -13.39 -12.14
C TRP A 46 -4.67 -12.10 -12.21
N VAL A 47 -5.99 -12.19 -12.36
CA VAL A 47 -6.87 -11.01 -12.37
C VAL A 47 -6.83 -10.32 -11.01
N GLN A 48 -6.90 -11.07 -9.91
CA GLN A 48 -6.79 -10.52 -8.56
C GLN A 48 -5.44 -9.84 -8.34
N TYR A 49 -4.35 -10.48 -8.76
CA TYR A 49 -3.00 -9.91 -8.66
C TYR A 49 -2.90 -8.55 -9.37
N LYS A 50 -3.38 -8.47 -10.62
CA LYS A 50 -3.43 -7.20 -11.38
C LYS A 50 -4.29 -6.14 -10.69
N GLN A 51 -5.42 -6.53 -10.09
CA GLN A 51 -6.26 -5.59 -9.34
C GLN A 51 -5.53 -5.02 -8.14
N PHE A 52 -4.79 -5.83 -7.37
CA PHE A 52 -4.03 -5.36 -6.22
C PHE A 52 -2.82 -4.50 -6.62
N LEU A 53 -2.14 -4.81 -7.73
CA LEU A 53 -1.12 -3.92 -8.29
C LEU A 53 -1.69 -2.53 -8.63
N ASN A 54 -2.88 -2.47 -9.22
CA ASN A 54 -3.57 -1.20 -9.50
C ASN A 54 -3.96 -0.48 -8.21
N LYS A 55 -4.42 -1.20 -7.18
CA LYS A 55 -4.72 -0.61 -5.86
C LYS A 55 -3.47 0.02 -5.24
N ARG A 56 -2.33 -0.66 -5.28
CA ARG A 56 -1.04 -0.12 -4.83
C ARG A 56 -0.67 1.17 -5.55
N ALA A 57 -0.74 1.17 -6.88
CA ALA A 57 -0.43 2.34 -7.69
C ALA A 57 -1.35 3.53 -7.35
N ASN A 58 -2.66 3.29 -7.26
CA ASN A 58 -3.63 4.33 -6.91
C ASN A 58 -3.40 4.87 -5.49
N TYR A 59 -3.12 3.99 -4.53
CA TYR A 59 -2.84 4.40 -3.16
C TYR A 59 -1.57 5.27 -3.07
N ASN A 60 -0.50 4.88 -3.78
CA ASN A 60 0.72 5.68 -3.87
C ASN A 60 0.49 7.05 -4.51
N LEU A 61 -0.36 7.12 -5.55
CA LEU A 61 -0.76 8.38 -6.17
C LEU A 61 -1.49 9.28 -5.18
N LEU A 62 -2.50 8.75 -4.47
CA LEU A 62 -3.26 9.49 -3.47
C LEU A 62 -2.37 10.00 -2.32
N LEU A 63 -1.41 9.19 -1.87
CA LEU A 63 -0.41 9.63 -0.89
C LEU A 63 0.42 10.78 -1.44
N ALA A 64 0.94 10.67 -2.67
CA ALA A 64 1.76 11.70 -3.29
C ALA A 64 0.99 13.03 -3.44
N GLU A 65 -0.28 12.98 -3.85
CA GLU A 65 -1.16 14.15 -3.93
C GLU A 65 -1.38 14.79 -2.56
N ALA A 66 -1.70 13.99 -1.54
CA ALA A 66 -1.91 14.49 -0.17
C ALA A 66 -0.65 15.18 0.40
N TYR A 67 0.54 14.62 0.15
CA TYR A 67 1.80 15.25 0.56
C TYR A 67 2.12 16.51 -0.26
N GLY A 68 1.83 16.51 -1.57
CA GLY A 68 1.99 17.68 -2.44
C GLY A 68 1.14 18.87 -1.98
N GLU A 69 -0.15 18.63 -1.70
CA GLU A 69 -1.05 19.67 -1.19
C GLU A 69 -0.63 20.18 0.19
N PHE A 70 -0.17 19.29 1.08
CA PHE A 70 0.33 19.67 2.40
C PHE A 70 1.56 20.61 2.31
N THR A 71 2.50 20.32 1.41
CA THR A 71 3.68 21.18 1.21
C THR A 71 3.34 22.54 0.61
N HIS A 72 2.33 22.62 -0.27
CA HIS A 72 1.87 23.88 -0.85
C HIS A 72 1.22 24.81 0.20
N LEU A 73 0.38 24.26 1.08
CA LEU A 73 -0.25 25.00 2.16
C LEU A 73 0.76 25.54 3.19
N MET A 74 1.80 24.76 3.51
CA MET A 74 2.87 25.17 4.43
C MET A 74 3.77 26.28 3.86
N MET A 75 3.86 26.43 2.54
CA MET A 75 4.65 27.49 1.90
C MET A 75 3.88 28.81 1.70
N GLN A 76 2.57 28.83 1.94
CA GLN A 76 1.72 30.02 1.83
C GLN A 76 1.37 30.66 3.18
N ALA A 77 1.83 30.09 4.30
CA ALA A 77 1.65 30.60 5.66
C ALA A 77 2.93 31.29 6.16
#